data_AF-A0A1W9LQ11-F1
#
_entry.id   AF-A0A1W9LQ11-F1
#
_cell.length_a   1.000
_cell.length_b   1.000
_cell.length_c   1.000
_cell.angle_alpha   90.00
_cell.angle_beta   90.00
_cell.angle_gamma   90.00
#
_symmetry.space_group_name_H-M   'P 1'
#
loop_
_entity.id
_entity.type
_entity.pdbx_description
1 polymer ?
#
loop_
_entity_poly.entity_id
_entity_poly.type
_entity_poly.pdbx_seq_one_letter_code
_entity_poly.pdbx_strand_id
1 'polypeptide(L)'
;MRWKAEQAIRQAAAELGDLPQYALDKIRIGAGLHRKVFDKTILDMDRVGTIRLFGKNASEMRGQDVSDMVQQGAMIYLSFAFLDTQQYDPVSGKALT
;
A
#
# COMPACT_ATOMS: atom_id res chain seq x y z
N MET A 1 -11.80 -12.17 -0.97
CA MET A 1 -11.62 -11.17 0.11
C MET A 1 -10.61 -10.07 -0.27
N ARG A 2 -9.44 -10.39 -0.85
CA ARG A 2 -8.42 -9.41 -1.26
C ARG A 2 -8.94 -8.25 -2.11
N TRP A 3 -9.75 -8.52 -3.14
CA TRP A 3 -10.27 -7.50 -4.05
C TRP A 3 -11.03 -6.37 -3.34
N LYS A 4 -11.89 -6.68 -2.35
CA LYS A 4 -12.64 -5.65 -1.61
C LYS A 4 -11.73 -4.76 -0.76
N ALA A 5 -10.70 -5.36 -0.12
CA ALA A 5 -9.74 -4.61 0.68
C ALA A 5 -8.87 -3.70 -0.19
N GLU A 6 -8.41 -4.18 -1.35
CA GLU A 6 -7.65 -3.38 -2.31
C GLU A 6 -8.49 -2.20 -2.85
N GLN A 7 -9.76 -2.42 -3.18
CA GLN A 7 -10.66 -1.34 -3.60
C GLN A 7 -10.85 -0.29 -2.51
N ALA A 8 -11.01 -0.70 -1.24
CA ALA A 8 -11.09 0.24 -0.13
C ALA A 8 -9.79 1.08 0.04
N ILE A 9 -8.62 0.46 -0.17
CA ILE A 9 -7.33 1.16 -0.14
C ILE A 9 -7.21 2.18 -1.27
N ARG A 10 -7.62 1.82 -2.49
CA ARG A 10 -7.62 2.73 -3.66
C ARG A 10 -8.61 3.89 -3.47
N GLN A 11 -9.79 3.61 -2.94
CA GLN A 11 -10.79 4.63 -2.62
C GLN A 11 -10.27 5.62 -1.57
N ALA A 12 -9.67 5.12 -0.48
CA ALA A 12 -9.07 5.96 0.55
C ALA A 12 -7.92 6.82 -0.01
N ALA A 13 -7.13 6.28 -0.94
CA ALA A 13 -6.10 7.06 -1.63
C ALA A 13 -6.70 8.16 -2.52
N ALA A 14 -7.74 7.85 -3.28
CA ALA A 14 -8.45 8.83 -4.11
C ALA A 14 -9.04 9.97 -3.29
N GLU A 15 -9.56 9.69 -2.09
CA GLU A 15 -10.09 10.69 -1.15
C GLU A 15 -9.01 11.63 -0.60
N LEU A 16 -7.76 11.16 -0.47
CA LEU A 16 -6.62 11.99 -0.07
C LEU A 16 -6.04 12.81 -1.25
N GLY A 17 -6.50 12.55 -2.47
CA GLY A 17 -6.02 13.18 -3.70
C GLY A 17 -4.92 12.37 -4.40
N ASP A 18 -4.56 12.81 -5.61
CA ASP A 18 -3.50 12.20 -6.41
C ASP A 18 -2.12 12.60 -5.87
N LEU A 19 -1.63 11.82 -4.91
CA LEU A 19 -0.37 12.04 -4.23
C LEU A 19 0.68 11.08 -4.80
N PRO A 20 1.93 11.54 -5.00
CA PRO A 20 3.00 10.66 -5.44
C PRO A 20 3.32 9.54 -4.44
N GLN A 21 2.93 9.73 -3.18
CA GLN A 21 3.15 8.78 -2.10
C GLN A 21 2.10 8.95 -1.01
N TYR A 22 1.60 7.83 -0.50
CA TYR A 22 0.57 7.74 0.50
C TYR A 22 1.11 7.19 1.82
N ALA A 23 0.81 7.87 2.92
CA ALA A 23 1.16 7.39 4.26
C ALA A 23 0.23 6.24 4.67
N LEU A 24 0.80 5.14 5.17
CA LEU A 24 0.06 3.89 5.45
C LEU A 24 -0.96 4.05 6.58
N ASP A 25 -0.65 4.85 7.59
CA ASP A 25 -1.53 5.18 8.70
C ASP A 25 -2.80 5.91 8.22
N LYS A 26 -2.63 6.94 7.37
CA LYS A 26 -3.74 7.73 6.82
C LYS A 26 -4.64 6.88 5.94
N ILE A 27 -4.06 6.07 5.06
CA ILE A 27 -4.83 5.18 4.18
C ILE A 27 -5.55 4.11 4.98
N ARG A 28 -4.94 3.55 6.04
CA ARG A 28 -5.59 2.56 6.90
C ARG A 28 -6.82 3.13 7.59
N ILE A 29 -6.72 4.35 8.11
CA ILE A 29 -7.85 5.06 8.73
C ILE A 29 -8.95 5.30 7.70
N GLY A 30 -8.61 5.82 6.51
CA GLY A 30 -9.58 6.08 5.43
C GLY A 30 -10.24 4.82 4.87
N ALA A 31 -9.49 3.72 4.75
CA ALA A 31 -9.99 2.46 4.22
C ALA A 31 -10.92 1.71 5.20
N GLY A 32 -10.91 2.07 6.50
CA GLY A 32 -11.73 1.43 7.53
C GLY A 32 -11.45 -0.06 7.71
N LEU A 33 -10.26 -0.53 7.34
CA LEU A 33 -9.89 -1.95 7.37
C LEU A 33 -9.27 -2.33 8.71
N HIS A 34 -9.59 -3.54 9.19
CA HIS A 34 -8.89 -4.13 10.33
C HIS A 34 -7.39 -4.28 10.03
N ARG A 35 -6.52 -3.93 10.98
CA ARG A 35 -5.05 -3.92 10.83
C ARG A 35 -4.49 -5.14 10.09
N LYS A 36 -4.81 -6.35 10.56
CA LYS A 36 -4.32 -7.60 9.92
C LYS A 36 -4.72 -7.75 8.45
N VAL A 37 -5.91 -7.26 8.06
CA VAL A 37 -6.39 -7.31 6.67
C VAL A 37 -5.67 -6.26 5.84
N PHE A 38 -5.52 -5.06 6.38
CA PHE A 38 -4.78 -3.98 5.76
C PHE A 38 -3.33 -4.37 5.48
N ASP A 39 -2.58 -4.77 6.52
CA ASP A 39 -1.17 -5.12 6.43
C ASP A 39 -0.93 -6.23 5.39
N LYS A 40 -1.75 -7.29 5.44
CA LYS A 40 -1.67 -8.38 4.46
C LYS A 40 -1.94 -7.90 3.04
N THR A 41 -2.95 -7.05 2.85
CA THR A 41 -3.33 -6.56 1.52
C THR A 41 -2.23 -5.67 0.93
N ILE A 42 -1.66 -4.77 1.74
CA ILE A 42 -0.55 -3.90 1.33
C ILE A 42 0.68 -4.73 0.91
N LEU A 43 1.08 -5.71 1.73
CA LEU A 43 2.20 -6.59 1.39
C LEU A 43 1.92 -7.42 0.13
N ASP A 44 0.69 -7.91 -0.04
CA ASP A 44 0.27 -8.62 -1.24
C ASP A 44 0.27 -7.71 -2.49
N MET A 45 -0.09 -6.43 -2.33
CA MET A 45 -0.09 -5.43 -3.40
C MET A 45 1.34 -5.10 -3.86
N ASP A 46 2.28 -4.97 -2.92
CA ASP A 46 3.70 -4.80 -3.21
C ASP A 46 4.29 -6.04 -3.90
N ARG A 47 3.96 -7.23 -3.38
CA ARG A 47 4.39 -8.51 -3.95
C ARG A 47 3.96 -8.71 -5.41
N VAL A 48 2.76 -8.26 -5.78
CA VAL A 48 2.27 -8.36 -7.18
C VAL A 48 2.63 -7.16 -8.05
N GLY A 49 3.39 -6.19 -7.51
CA GLY A 49 3.84 -5.01 -8.26
C GLY A 49 2.77 -3.97 -8.55
N THR A 50 1.68 -3.93 -7.77
CA THR A 50 0.64 -2.88 -7.89
C THR A 50 0.98 -1.61 -7.11
N ILE A 51 1.82 -1.75 -6.08
CA ILE A 51 2.37 -0.63 -5.32
C ILE A 51 3.85 -0.89 -5.07
N ARG A 52 4.53 0.15 -4.61
CA ARG A 52 5.87 0.06 -4.04
C ARG A 52 5.85 0.56 -2.61
N LEU A 53 6.34 -0.26 -1.68
CA LEU A 53 6.47 0.12 -0.28
C LEU A 53 7.77 0.87 -0.01
N PHE A 54 7.69 1.85 0.90
CA PHE A 54 8.81 2.63 1.39
C PHE A 54 8.87 2.51 2.91
N GLY A 55 10.03 2.08 3.39
CA GLY A 55 10.25 1.78 4.79
C GLY A 55 11.70 1.95 5.21
N LYS A 56 11.95 1.76 6.50
CA LYS A 56 13.28 1.76 7.11
C LYS A 56 13.49 0.48 7.89
N ASN A 57 14.73 0.20 8.26
CA ASN A 57 15.00 -0.92 9.16
C ASN A 57 14.49 -0.58 10.57
N ALA A 58 13.89 -1.55 11.25
CA ALA A 58 13.45 -1.45 12.63
C ALA A 58 14.58 -1.04 13.59
N SER A 59 15.82 -1.45 13.31
CA SER A 59 16.99 -1.04 14.10
C SER A 59 17.31 0.46 14.00
N GLU A 60 16.78 1.14 12.99
CA GLU A 60 17.00 2.57 12.72
C GLU A 60 15.83 3.43 13.23
N MET A 61 14.79 2.83 13.81
CA MET A 61 13.57 3.51 14.25
C MET A 61 13.46 3.57 15.77
N ARG A 62 12.93 4.68 16.30
CA ARG A 62 12.61 4.82 17.72
C ARG A 62 11.28 4.11 17.99
N GLY A 63 11.21 3.33 19.08
CA GLY A 63 10.09 2.39 19.33
C GLY A 63 8.68 2.99 19.36
N GLN A 64 8.53 4.31 19.52
CA GLN A 64 7.22 4.97 19.48
C GLN A 64 6.66 5.14 18.05
N ASP A 65 7.48 5.04 17.00
CA ASP A 65 7.06 5.22 15.60
C ASP A 65 6.53 3.93 14.94
N VAL A 66 6.51 2.80 15.67
CA VAL A 66 6.31 1.46 15.10
C VAL A 66 4.88 0.94 15.24
N SER A 67 4.14 1.42 16.24
CA SER A 67 2.87 0.79 16.65
C SER A 67 1.81 0.78 15.55
N ASP A 68 1.84 1.76 14.63
CA ASP A 68 0.82 1.93 13.59
C ASP A 68 1.29 1.60 12.17
N MET A 69 2.50 1.10 12.01
CA MET A 69 3.12 0.83 10.72
C MET A 69 2.99 -0.63 10.28
N VAL A 70 3.19 -0.87 8.98
CA VAL A 70 3.21 -2.23 8.40
C VAL A 70 4.61 -2.80 8.57
N GLN A 71 4.73 -3.99 9.18
CA GLN A 71 6.02 -4.63 9.45
C GLN A 71 6.17 -5.94 8.66
N GLN A 72 7.36 -6.15 8.09
CA GLN A 72 7.76 -7.43 7.52
C GLN A 72 9.19 -7.76 7.94
N GLY A 73 9.34 -8.67 8.90
CA GLY A 73 10.64 -8.99 9.48
C GLY A 73 11.29 -7.76 10.14
N ALA A 74 12.46 -7.36 9.64
CA ALA A 74 13.19 -6.19 10.10
C ALA A 74 12.76 -4.88 9.42
N MET A 75 11.89 -4.92 8.41
CA MET A 75 11.45 -3.73 7.70
C MET A 75 10.16 -3.18 8.29
N ILE A 76 10.12 -1.86 8.49
CA ILE A 76 8.92 -1.11 8.87
C ILE A 76 8.60 -0.15 7.74
N TYR A 77 7.43 -0.35 7.13
CA TYR A 77 6.93 0.47 6.03
C TYR A 77 6.07 1.60 6.56
N LEU A 78 6.36 2.81 6.06
CA LEU A 78 5.72 4.06 6.47
C LEU A 78 4.71 4.54 5.43
N SER A 79 4.98 4.23 4.17
CA SER A 79 4.25 4.76 3.03
C SER A 79 4.39 3.87 1.81
N PHE A 80 3.56 4.11 0.81
CA PHE A 80 3.62 3.42 -0.48
C PHE A 80 3.30 4.39 -1.62
N ALA A 81 3.67 4.01 -2.84
CA ALA A 81 3.21 4.67 -4.06
C ALA A 81 2.51 3.64 -4.94
N PHE A 82 1.44 4.04 -5.64
CA PHE A 82 0.92 3.19 -6.70
C PHE A 82 1.95 3.14 -7.83
N LEU A 83 2.23 1.93 -8.29
CA LEU A 83 2.93 1.74 -9.53
C LEU A 83 1.83 1.79 -10.58
N ASP A 84 1.54 3.00 -11.08
CA ASP A 84 0.56 3.17 -12.14
C ASP A 84 0.88 2.17 -13.24
N THR A 85 -0.06 1.25 -13.44
CA THR A 85 -0.03 0.35 -14.57
C THR A 85 -0.33 1.21 -15.79
N GLN A 86 0.70 1.74 -16.44
CA GLN A 86 0.60 1.84 -17.90
C GLN A 86 0.15 0.46 -18.39
N GLN A 87 -0.93 0.46 -19.16
CA GLN A 87 -1.93 -0.58 -19.12
C GLN A 87 -1.38 -1.94 -19.53
N TYR A 88 -1.75 -2.97 -18.76
CA TYR A 88 -1.67 -4.33 -19.24
C TYR A 88 -3.10 -4.85 -19.35
N ASP A 89 -3.61 -4.85 -20.59
CA ASP A 89 -4.74 -5.69 -20.95
C ASP A 89 -4.18 -7.12 -21.16
N PRO A 90 -4.46 -8.08 -20.26
CA PRO A 90 -3.95 -9.44 -20.38
C PRO A 90 -4.53 -10.20 -21.58
N VAL A 91 -5.55 -9.66 -22.24
CA VAL A 91 -6.18 -10.23 -23.43
C VAL A 91 -5.55 -9.66 -24.71
N SER A 92 -5.09 -8.41 -24.69
CA SER A 92 -4.65 -7.69 -25.89
C SER A 92 -3.12 -7.52 -26.04
N GLY A 93 -2.34 -7.67 -24.96
CA GLY A 93 -0.87 -7.61 -25.03
C GLY A 93 -0.29 -6.27 -25.50
N LYS A 94 -1.00 -5.15 -25.33
CA LYS A 94 -0.51 -3.80 -25.69
C LYS A 94 -0.83 -2.78 -24.59
N ALA A 95 0.07 -1.80 -24.44
CA ALA A 95 -0.17 -0.59 -23.66
C ALA A 95 -1.17 0.32 -24.40
N LEU A 96 -2.13 0.90 -23.68
CA LEU A 96 -3.09 1.86 -24.24
C LEU A 96 -2.50 3.27 -24.14
N THR A 97 -1.99 3.78 -25.27
CA THR A 97 -1.57 5.17 -25.45
C THR A 97 -2.70 6.16 -25.19
#